data_AF-A0A2V6PRW3-F1
#
_entry.id   AF-A0A2V6PRW3-F1
#
_cell.length_a   1.000
_cell.length_b   1.000
_cell.length_c   1.000
_cell.angle_alpha   90.00
_cell.angle_beta   90.00
_cell.angle_gamma   90.00
#
_symmetry.space_group_name_H-M   'P 1'
#
loop_
_entity.id
_entity.type
_entity.pdbx_description
1 polymer ?
#
loop_
_entity_poly.entity_id
_entity_poly.type
_entity_poly.pdbx_seq_one_letter_code
_entity_poly.pdbx_strand_id
1 'polypeptide(L)'
;MRIREIKCAGLRGATPEGGWTNELRPEDCVHTLIAVHTDQGLVGLGSVFSNDQLVRAALAVLEPLYRAENALEPERVTETLHQNTFWLGRGGSITH
;
A
#
# COMPACT_ATOMS: atom_id res chain seq x y z
N MET A 1 -3.63 14.33 14.32
CA MET A 1 -3.56 14.02 12.88
C MET A 1 -2.19 13.45 12.50
N ARG A 2 -1.71 12.45 13.25
CA ARG A 2 -0.49 11.71 12.92
C ARG A 2 -0.83 10.29 12.53
N ILE A 3 -0.08 9.70 11.60
CA ILE A 3 -0.27 8.32 11.19
C ILE A 3 0.22 7.39 12.30
N ARG A 4 -0.67 6.53 12.81
CA ARG A 4 -0.37 5.52 13.84
C ARG A 4 0.04 4.19 13.24
N GLU A 5 -0.65 3.75 12.18
CA GLU A 5 -0.37 2.51 11.45
C GLU A 5 -1.02 2.58 10.07
N ILE A 6 -0.42 1.89 9.10
CA ILE A 6 -1.05 1.62 7.81
C ILE A 6 -1.27 0.11 7.70
N LYS A 7 -2.51 -0.28 7.43
CA LYS A 7 -2.92 -1.68 7.28
C LYS A 7 -3.33 -1.96 5.84
N CYS A 8 -3.26 -3.23 5.46
CA CYS A 8 -3.72 -3.66 4.15
C CYS A 8 -4.53 -4.96 4.18
N ALA A 9 -5.44 -5.10 3.22
CA ALA A 9 -6.29 -6.26 3.03
C ALA A 9 -6.44 -6.57 1.54
N GLY A 10 -6.01 -7.77 1.13
CA GLY A 10 -6.12 -8.23 -0.26
C GLY A 10 -7.56 -8.57 -0.61
N LEU A 11 -8.01 -8.12 -1.77
CA LEU A 11 -9.33 -8.42 -2.32
C LEU A 11 -9.29 -9.69 -3.15
N ARG A 12 -10.28 -10.56 -2.93
CA ARG A 12 -10.43 -11.88 -3.55
C ARG A 12 -11.93 -12.21 -3.69
N GLY A 13 -12.26 -13.17 -4.55
CA GLY A 13 -13.58 -13.76 -4.71
C GLY A 13 -14.29 -13.40 -6.02
N ALA A 14 -13.81 -12.38 -6.74
CA ALA A 14 -14.39 -11.94 -8.02
C ALA A 14 -13.34 -11.29 -8.93
N THR A 15 -12.09 -11.73 -8.85
CA THR A 15 -11.02 -11.22 -9.72
C THR A 15 -11.34 -11.58 -11.17
N PRO A 16 -11.42 -10.59 -12.09
CA PRO A 16 -11.74 -10.86 -13.48
C PRO A 16 -10.54 -11.46 -14.21
N GLU A 17 -10.82 -12.10 -15.36
CA GLU A 17 -9.78 -12.55 -16.29
C GLU A 17 -8.95 -11.34 -16.75
N GLY A 18 -7.62 -11.51 -16.71
CA GLY A 18 -6.62 -10.52 -17.09
C GLY A 18 -6.09 -10.70 -18.51
N GLY A 19 -6.48 -11.78 -19.21
CA GLY A 19 -6.01 -12.10 -20.55
C GLY A 19 -4.57 -12.61 -20.58
N TRP A 20 -4.14 -13.30 -19.51
CA TRP A 20 -2.78 -13.82 -19.38
C TRP A 20 -2.71 -15.30 -19.76
N THR A 21 -1.52 -15.76 -20.18
CA THR A 21 -1.29 -17.17 -20.51
C THR A 21 -1.65 -18.10 -19.34
N ASN A 22 -1.31 -17.68 -18.12
CA ASN A 22 -1.83 -18.26 -16.90
C ASN A 22 -2.90 -17.32 -16.36
N GLU A 23 -4.15 -17.66 -16.65
CA GLU A 23 -5.28 -16.80 -16.33
C GLU A 23 -5.48 -16.65 -14.82
N LEU A 24 -5.98 -15.49 -14.43
CA LEU A 24 -6.39 -15.18 -13.07
C LEU A 24 -7.59 -16.03 -12.66
N ARG A 25 -7.58 -16.46 -11.40
CA ARG A 25 -8.69 -17.12 -10.75
C ARG A 25 -9.41 -16.14 -9.82
N PRO A 26 -10.71 -16.37 -9.50
CA PRO A 26 -11.44 -15.51 -8.59
C PRO A 26 -10.74 -15.28 -7.25
N GLU A 27 -10.00 -16.27 -6.75
CA GLU A 27 -9.23 -16.23 -5.50
C GLU A 27 -7.88 -15.50 -5.59
N ASP A 28 -7.40 -15.17 -6.79
CA ASP A 28 -6.14 -14.46 -6.96
C ASP A 28 -6.28 -13.02 -6.50
N CYS A 29 -5.28 -12.55 -5.76
CA CYS A 29 -5.24 -11.19 -5.23
C CYS A 29 -4.44 -10.29 -6.16
N VAL A 30 -5.12 -9.43 -6.91
CA VAL A 30 -4.46 -8.39 -7.75
C VAL A 30 -4.75 -6.97 -7.28
N HIS A 31 -5.61 -6.83 -6.27
CA HIS A 31 -5.94 -5.56 -5.62
C HIS A 31 -5.82 -5.67 -4.11
N THR A 32 -5.30 -4.62 -3.50
CA THR A 32 -5.18 -4.53 -2.05
C THR A 32 -5.73 -3.20 -1.56
N LEU A 33 -6.62 -3.24 -0.56
CA LEU A 33 -7.07 -2.06 0.17
C LEU A 33 -6.00 -1.62 1.15
N ILE A 34 -5.89 -0.30 1.33
CA ILE A 34 -5.02 0.37 2.30
C ILE A 34 -5.89 1.15 3.28
N ALA A 35 -5.61 1.00 4.57
CA ALA A 35 -6.24 1.77 5.64
C ALA A 35 -5.17 2.52 6.44
N VAL A 36 -5.20 3.85 6.38
CA VAL A 36 -4.29 4.74 7.11
C VAL A 36 -4.97 5.17 8.41
N HIS A 37 -4.56 4.60 9.53
CA HIS A 37 -5.12 4.92 10.84
C HIS A 37 -4.36 6.08 11.49
N THR A 38 -5.08 7.05 12.02
CA THR A 38 -4.50 8.19 12.73
C THR A 38 -4.64 8.10 14.25
N ASP A 39 -3.86 8.92 14.96
CA ASP A 39 -3.94 9.13 16.41
C ASP A 39 -5.25 9.76 16.90
N GLN A 40 -6.08 10.30 16.00
CA GLN A 40 -7.38 10.90 16.31
C GLN A 40 -8.57 9.99 15.98
N GLY A 41 -8.31 8.72 15.66
CA GLY A 41 -9.36 7.74 15.33
C GLY A 41 -9.92 7.85 13.92
N LEU A 42 -9.47 8.83 13.12
CA LEU A 42 -9.81 8.93 11.70
C LEU A 42 -9.03 7.89 10.89
N VAL A 43 -9.68 7.35 9.85
CA VAL A 43 -9.12 6.35 8.93
C VAL A 43 -9.30 6.82 7.50
N GLY A 44 -8.18 6.96 6.77
CA GLY A 44 -8.18 7.16 5.32
C GLY A 44 -8.16 5.83 4.59
N LEU A 45 -8.93 5.70 3.51
CA LEU A 45 -8.97 4.48 2.69
C LEU A 45 -8.39 4.76 1.29
N GLY A 46 -7.60 3.80 0.81
CA GLY A 46 -7.07 3.80 -0.54
C GLY A 46 -6.93 2.37 -1.07
N SER A 47 -6.38 2.23 -2.27
CA SER A 47 -6.14 0.92 -2.88
C SER A 47 -4.94 0.97 -3.81
N VAL A 48 -4.29 -0.17 -3.98
CA VAL A 48 -3.19 -0.37 -4.94
C VAL A 48 -3.43 -1.64 -5.76
N PHE A 49 -3.04 -1.62 -7.02
CA PHE A 49 -3.11 -2.75 -7.95
C PHE A 49 -1.96 -3.74 -7.71
N SER A 50 -1.91 -4.35 -6.53
CA SER A 50 -0.93 -5.39 -6.22
C SER A 50 -1.50 -6.42 -5.25
N ASN A 51 -0.83 -7.57 -5.14
CA ASN A 51 -1.20 -8.59 -4.16
C ASN A 51 -0.82 -8.15 -2.74
N ASP A 52 -1.56 -8.64 -1.76
CA ASP A 52 -1.41 -8.22 -0.38
C ASP A 52 -0.10 -8.64 0.26
N GLN A 53 0.55 -9.70 -0.22
CA GLN A 53 1.85 -10.13 0.31
C GLN A 53 2.94 -9.10 -0.01
N LEU A 54 3.00 -8.63 -1.26
CA LEU A 54 3.94 -7.59 -1.67
C LEU A 54 3.66 -6.27 -0.96
N VAL A 55 2.39 -5.90 -0.82
CA VAL A 55 2.00 -4.68 -0.10
C VAL A 55 2.36 -4.76 1.39
N ARG A 56 2.14 -5.90 2.07
CA ARG A 56 2.57 -6.08 3.47
C ARG A 56 4.07 -5.91 3.62
N ALA A 57 4.85 -6.49 2.71
CA ALA A 57 6.31 -6.35 2.72
C ALA A 57 6.74 -4.89 2.50
N ALA A 58 6.10 -4.18 1.56
CA ALA A 58 6.36 -2.77 1.31
C ALA A 58 6.03 -1.90 2.53
N LEU A 59 4.87 -2.11 3.16
CA LEU A 59 4.47 -1.36 4.36
C LEU A 59 5.45 -1.58 5.52
N ALA A 60 6.01 -2.78 5.68
CA ALA A 60 7.02 -3.04 6.70
C ALA A 60 8.31 -2.25 6.46
N VAL A 61 8.72 -2.06 5.20
CA VAL A 61 9.87 -1.22 4.83
C VAL A 61 9.58 0.27 5.05
N LEU A 62 8.35 0.71 4.75
CA LEU A 62 7.96 2.12 4.83
C LEU A 62 7.60 2.58 6.24
N GLU A 63 7.27 1.66 7.15
CA GLU A 63 6.80 1.98 8.51
C GLU A 63 7.70 2.94 9.30
N PRO A 64 9.04 2.76 9.34
CA PRO A 64 9.91 3.68 10.06
C PRO A 64 9.86 5.12 9.51
N LEU A 65 9.40 5.32 8.28
CA LEU A 65 9.41 6.60 7.58
C LEU A 65 8.06 7.33 7.65
N TYR A 66 6.93 6.61 7.70
CA TYR A 66 5.61 7.25 7.80
C TYR A 66 5.08 7.34 9.24
N ARG A 67 5.56 6.50 10.17
CA ARG A 67 5.02 6.43 11.52
C ARG A 67 5.19 7.79 12.21
N ALA A 68 4.10 8.28 12.81
CA ALA A 68 3.99 9.59 13.44
C ALA A 68 4.08 10.82 12.49
N GLU A 69 4.15 10.62 11.18
CA GLU A 69 4.05 11.71 10.20
C GLU A 69 2.66 12.34 10.16
N ASN A 70 2.58 13.59 9.69
CA ASN A 70 1.32 14.33 9.56
C ASN A 70 0.48 13.78 8.40
N ALA A 71 -0.71 13.26 8.71
CA ALA A 71 -1.62 12.69 7.71
C ALA A 71 -2.26 13.74 6.78
N LEU A 72 -2.13 15.03 7.09
CA LEU A 72 -2.62 16.15 6.27
C LEU A 72 -1.57 16.69 5.28
N GLU A 73 -0.38 16.11 5.23
CA GLU A 73 0.71 16.51 4.31
C GLU A 73 1.11 15.34 3.38
N PRO A 74 0.15 14.73 2.65
CA PRO A 74 0.40 13.50 1.92
C PRO A 74 1.50 13.66 0.86
N GLU A 75 1.63 14.81 0.21
CA GLU A 75 2.68 15.08 -0.79
C GLU A 75 4.08 15.05 -0.16
N ARG A 76 4.25 15.70 1.00
CA ARG A 76 5.54 15.73 1.72
C ARG A 76 5.91 14.35 2.25
N VAL A 77 4.94 13.65 2.84
CA VAL A 77 5.17 12.29 3.36
C VAL A 77 5.52 11.35 2.21
N THR A 78 4.76 11.37 1.12
CA THR A 78 5.03 10.54 -0.07
C THR A 78 6.41 10.81 -0.65
N GLU A 79 6.80 12.08 -0.77
CA GLU A 79 8.15 12.43 -1.25
C GLU A 79 9.24 11.92 -0.31
N THR A 80 9.02 12.01 1.02
CA THR A 80 9.93 11.44 2.02
C THR A 80 10.07 9.93 1.83
N LEU A 81 8.97 9.21 1.64
CA LEU A 81 8.99 7.78 1.37
C LEU A 81 9.78 7.47 0.09
N HIS A 82 9.48 8.17 -1.01
CA HIS A 82 10.15 7.97 -2.29
C HIS A 82 11.67 8.20 -2.25
N GLN A 83 12.12 9.29 -1.62
CA GLN A 83 13.55 9.58 -1.53
C GLN A 83 14.31 8.55 -0.69
N ASN A 84 13.66 8.02 0.36
CA ASN A 84 14.26 7.03 1.26
C ASN A 84 14.11 5.57 0.77
N THR A 85 13.47 5.33 -0.36
CA THR A 85 13.38 3.97 -0.94
C THR A 85 13.88 3.90 -2.38
N PHE A 86 14.54 4.95 -2.88
CA PHE A 86 15.02 5.01 -4.27
C PHE A 86 15.89 3.80 -4.66
N TRP A 87 16.77 3.34 -3.77
CA TRP A 87 17.66 2.20 -4.04
C TRP A 87 16.96 0.84 -4.08
N LEU A 88 15.70 0.77 -3.66
CA LEU A 88 14.85 -0.43 -3.76
C LEU A 88 14.15 -0.53 -5.12
N GLY A 89 14.41 0.44 -6.01
CA GLY A 89 13.85 0.54 -7.34
C GLY A 89 12.75 1.60 -7.43
N ARG A 90 12.72 2.33 -8.55
CA ARG A 90 11.58 3.18 -8.94
C ARG A 90 10.61 2.33 -9.76
N GLY A 91 9.78 1.56 -9.06
CA GLY A 91 8.76 0.67 -9.63
C GLY A 91 8.56 -0.57 -8.77
N GLY A 92 7.49 -1.32 -9.05
CA GLY A 92 7.17 -2.56 -8.32
C GLY A 92 6.69 -2.31 -6.89
N SER A 93 6.83 -3.29 -6.01
CA SER A 93 6.06 -3.40 -4.76
C SER A 93 6.05 -2.18 -3.82
N ILE A 94 7.08 -1.34 -3.81
CA ILE A 94 7.20 -0.19 -2.89
C ILE A 94 6.64 1.11 -3.49
N THR A 95 6.75 1.30 -4.80
CA THR A 95 6.34 2.54 -5.49
C THR A 95 5.31 2.25 -6.59
N HIS A 96 4.49 1.21 -6.41
CA HIS A 96 3.40 0.86 -7.33
C HIS A 96 2.20 1.76 -7.12
#